data_AF-A0A6N7I338-F1
#
_entry.id   AF-A0A6N7I338-F1
#
_cell.length_a   1.000
_cell.length_b   1.000
_cell.length_c   1.000
_cell.angle_alpha   90.00
_cell.angle_beta   90.00
_cell.angle_gamma   90.00
#
_symmetry.space_group_name_H-M   'P 1'
#
loop_
_entity.id
_entity.type
_entity.pdbx_description
1 polymer ?
#
loop_
_entity_poly.entity_id
_entity_poly.type
_entity_poly.pdbx_seq_one_letter_code
_entity_poly.pdbx_strand_id
1 'polypeptide(L)' 'MRVEAREPVLVCAACGHRVPFGRLPLFCLTGPSGTGKSTVGRLLSAWLGERVFVGAAWAAA' A
#
# COMPACT_ATOMS: atom_id res chain seq x y z
N MET A 1 7.66 11.67 0.59
CA MET A 1 6.30 11.81 0.02
C MET A 1 5.31 11.25 1.04
N ARG A 2 4.16 11.89 1.29
CA ARG A 2 3.09 11.36 2.17
C ARG A 2 1.81 11.19 1.36
N VAL A 3 1.08 10.10 1.56
CA VAL A 3 -0.27 9.90 1.00
C VAL A 3 -1.28 10.60 1.91
N GLU A 4 -2.18 11.39 1.35
CA GLU A 4 -3.28 11.99 2.11
C GLU A 4 -4.42 10.98 2.33
N ALA A 5 -5.01 10.95 3.53
CA ALA A 5 -5.98 9.91 3.89
C ALA A 5 -7.36 10.14 3.26
N ARG A 6 -7.74 11.41 3.04
CA ARG A 6 -9.05 11.79 2.50
C ARG A 6 -9.08 11.95 0.98
N GLU A 7 -7.93 12.26 0.39
CA GLU A 7 -7.80 12.54 -1.04
C GLU A 7 -6.67 11.71 -1.64
N PRO A 8 -6.81 11.17 -2.86
CA PRO A 8 -5.76 10.42 -3.51
C PRO A 8 -4.68 11.38 -4.04
N VAL A 9 -3.94 12.01 -3.14
CA VAL A 9 -2.83 12.91 -3.46
C VAL A 9 -1.59 12.53 -2.68
N LEU A 10 -0.45 12.65 -3.36
CA LEU A 10 0.87 12.62 -2.73
C LEU A 10 1.29 14.05 -2.41
N VAL A 11 1.74 14.28 -1.18
CA VAL A 11 2.26 15.56 -0.72
C VAL A 11 3.76 15.45 -0.45
N CYS A 12 4.55 16.34 -1.03
CA CYS A 12 5.98 16.44 -0.70
C CYS A 12 6.15 17.00 0.72
N ALA A 13 6.91 16.30 1.57
CA ALA A 13 7.15 16.74 2.94
C ALA A 13 8.07 17.98 3.04
N ALA A 14 8.87 18.25 2.01
CA ALA A 14 9.82 19.37 2.00
C ALA A 14 9.22 20.66 1.42
N CYS A 15 8.37 20.57 0.41
CA CYS A 15 7.86 21.76 -0.32
C CYS A 15 6.32 21.83 -0.43
N GLY A 16 5.58 20.85 0.09
CA GLY A 16 4.11 20.83 0.08
C GLY A 16 3.46 20.58 -1.27
N HIS A 17 4.24 20.36 -2.34
CA HIS A 17 3.69 20.12 -3.68
C HIS A 17 2.79 18.88 -3.70
N ARG A 18 1.65 19.00 -4.41
CA ARG A 18 0.59 17.98 -4.46
C ARG A 18 0.54 17.39 -5.86
N VAL A 19 0.63 16.06 -5.97
CA VAL A 19 0.42 15.34 -7.24
C VAL A 19 -0.67 14.29 -7.06
N PRO A 20 -1.51 14.02 -8.08
CA PRO A 20 -2.49 12.94 -8.02
C PRO A 20 -1.80 11.61 -7.70
N PHE A 21 -2.29 10.91 -6.69
CA PHE A 21 -1.93 9.53 -6.43
C PHE A 21 -2.77 8.65 -7.35
N GLY A 22 -2.19 8.23 -8.48
CA GLY A 22 -2.81 7.27 -9.37
C GLY A 22 -3.13 6.00 -8.59
N ARG A 23 -4.42 5.76 -8.31
CA ARG A 23 -4.89 4.56 -7.60
C ARG A 23 -4.59 3.33 -8.47
N LEU A 24 -3.42 2.74 -8.27
CA LEU A 24 -3.14 1.38 -8.71
C LEU A 24 -4.18 0.45 -8.06
N PRO A 25 -4.64 -0.60 -8.75
CA PRO A 25 -5.60 -1.54 -8.19
C PRO A 25 -5.09 -2.09 -6.86
N LEU A 26 -5.89 -1.91 -5.81
CA LEU A 26 -5.60 -2.41 -4.47
C LEU A 26 -5.94 -3.91 -4.43
N PHE A 27 -4.93 -4.76 -4.25
CA PHE A 27 -5.12 -6.19 -4.09
C PHE A 27 -5.17 -6.56 -2.60
N CYS A 28 -6.25 -7.19 -2.16
CA CYS A 28 -6.38 -7.70 -0.79
C CYS A 28 -5.93 -9.16 -0.71
N LEU A 29 -4.85 -9.42 0.04
CA LEU A 29 -4.39 -10.78 0.32
C LEU A 29 -5.06 -11.29 1.61
N THR A 30 -6.07 -12.14 1.46
CA THR A 30 -6.90 -12.64 2.57
C THR A 30 -6.68 -14.12 2.85
N GLY A 31 -7.19 -14.61 3.99
CA GLY A 31 -7.11 -16.02 4.39
C GLY A 31 -6.93 -16.23 5.90
N PRO A 32 -7.20 -17.44 6.43
CA PRO A 32 -7.09 -17.77 7.85
C PRO A 32 -5.72 -17.47 8.47
N SER A 33 -5.64 -17.37 9.80
CA SER A 33 -4.33 -17.24 10.48
C SER A 33 -3.42 -18.43 10.16
N GLY A 34 -2.11 -18.21 10.09
CA GLY A 34 -1.13 -19.26 9.79
C GLY A 34 -0.97 -19.66 8.31
N THR A 35 -1.81 -19.18 7.39
CA THR A 35 -1.73 -19.55 5.95
C THR A 35 -0.62 -18.86 5.15
N GLY A 36 0.32 -18.17 5.81
CA GLY A 36 1.46 -17.58 5.13
C GLY A 36 1.20 -16.28 4.36
N LYS A 37 0.08 -15.58 4.59
CA LYS A 37 -0.21 -14.27 3.95
C LYS A 37 0.94 -13.26 4.09
N SER A 38 1.56 -13.19 5.27
CA SER A 38 2.71 -12.30 5.49
C SER A 38 3.94 -12.74 4.69
N THR A 39 4.12 -14.04 4.46
CA THR A 39 5.19 -14.57 3.60
C THR A 39 4.95 -14.19 2.15
N VAL A 40 3.75 -14.46 1.64
CA VAL A 40 3.36 -14.10 0.25
C VAL A 40 3.42 -12.59 0.04
N GLY A 41 2.95 -11.77 1.00
CA GLY A 41 3.04 -10.32 0.92
C GLY A 41 4.48 -9.80 0.80
N ARG A 42 5.43 -10.38 1.55
CA ARG A 42 6.86 -10.04 1.43
C ARG A 42 7.43 -10.45 0.07
N LEU A 43 7.11 -11.65 -0.41
CA LEU A 43 7.57 -12.12 -1.72
C LEU A 43 7.02 -11.25 -2.86
N LEU A 44 5.74 -10.90 -2.82
CA LEU A 44 5.11 -9.98 -3.77
C LEU A 44 5.80 -8.61 -3.74
N SER A 45 6.05 -8.05 -2.56
CA SER A 45 6.76 -6.77 -2.42
C SER A 45 8.16 -6.82 -3.02
N ALA A 46 8.90 -7.91 -2.78
CA ALA A 46 10.25 -8.07 -3.32
C ALA A 46 10.24 -8.22 -4.85
N TRP A 47 9.26 -8.95 -5.39
CA TRP A 47 9.15 -9.21 -6.83
C TRP A 47 8.70 -7.97 -7.62
N LEU A 48 7.84 -7.15 -7.03
CA LEU A 48 7.27 -5.95 -7.66
C LEU A 48 8.15 -4.70 -7.48
N GLY A 49 9.10 -4.73 -6.54
CA GLY A 49 9.99 -3.60 -6.25
C GLY A 49 9.24 -2.33 -5.82
N GLU A 50 9.78 -1.15 -6.15
CA GLU A 50 9.16 0.14 -5.80
C GLU A 50 7.90 0.49 -6.61
N ARG A 51 7.39 -0.44 -7.42
CA ARG A 51 6.22 -0.21 -8.28
C ARG A 51 4.90 -0.35 -7.54
N VAL A 52 4.91 -0.98 -6.35
CA VAL A 52 3.69 -1.33 -5.62
C VAL A 52 3.89 -1.14 -4.12
N PHE A 53 2.91 -0.53 -3.46
CA PHE A 53 2.88 -0.40 -2.01
C PHE A 53 2.21 -1.63 -1.39
N VAL A 54 2.92 -2.32 -0.48
CA VAL A 54 2.37 -3.43 0.29
C VAL A 54 2.12 -2.97 1.73
N GLY A 55 0.84 -2.84 2.09
CA GLY A 55 0.40 -2.51 3.44
C GLY A 55 -0.43 -3.64 4.04
N ALA A 56 -0.36 -3.81 5.35
CA ALA A 56 -1.31 -4.65 6.08
C ALA A 56 -2.49 -3.78 6.54
N ALA A 57 -3.70 -4.13 6.13
CA ALA A 57 -4.91 -3.56 6.69
C ALA A 57 -5.63 -4.66 7.49
N TRP A 58 -5.73 -4.49 8.79
CA TRP A 58 -6.69 -5.25 9.59
C TRP A 58 -8.02 -4.51 9.49
N ALA A 59 -9.03 -5.16 8.94
CA ALA A 59 -10.40 -4.70 9.12
C ALA A 59 -10.75 -4.96 10.58
N ALA A 60 -10.74 -3.91 11.40
CA ALA A 60 -11.44 -3.92 12.67
C ALA A 60 -12.94 -3.94 12.31
N ALA A 61 -13.56 -5.11 12.47
CA ALA A 61 -15.01 -5.26 12.49
C ALA A 61 -15.51 -4.87 13.89
#